data_AF-A0AAV5Q8X5-F1
#
_entry.id   AF-A0AAV5Q8X5-F1
#
_cell.length_a   1.000
_cell.length_b   1.000
_cell.length_c   1.000
_cell.angle_alpha   90.00
_cell.angle_beta   90.00
_cell.angle_gamma   90.00
#
_symmetry.space_group_name_H-M   'P 1'
#
loop_
_entity.id
_entity.type
_entity.pdbx_description
1 polymer ?
#
loop_
_entity_poly.entity_id
_entity_poly.type
_entity_poly.pdbx_seq_one_letter_code
_entity_poly.pdbx_strand_id
1 'polypeptide(L)'
;MTSDIIDKDSLLGSINVNSKSVLESIKSFPRKHLGCYLYNPQTMIPIWTANHPNCTIDIYIPQIYLQDINLNDRKLWGTDIYTDDSDIVSILVHLGVIRLIESNNGKEPYPDVKPVGMLPQIEPLDSDNLMDLLIVRVVITPGLKLWKGCDRFGLVSRTWGLHDGAGIMVDKIWWFREGLRDWKINGNWRDNGIVEK
;
A
#
# COMPACT_ATOMS: atom_id res chain seq x y z
N MET A 1 3.15 27.64 35.08
CA MET A 1 3.33 27.66 33.63
C MET A 1 3.65 26.23 33.20
N THR A 2 2.62 25.41 33.06
CA THR A 2 2.73 24.04 32.57
C THR A 2 2.68 24.10 31.05
N SER A 3 3.77 23.70 30.41
CA SER A 3 3.82 23.53 28.96
C SER A 3 2.95 22.33 28.60
N ASP A 4 1.78 22.59 28.03
CA ASP A 4 1.01 21.57 27.34
C ASP A 4 1.84 21.10 26.14
N ILE A 5 2.46 19.93 26.29
CA ILE A 5 3.01 19.18 25.18
C ILE A 5 1.79 18.75 24.37
N ILE A 6 1.47 19.54 23.35
CA ILE A 6 0.53 19.14 22.31
C ILE A 6 1.14 17.89 21.68
N ASP A 7 0.51 16.76 21.97
CA ASP A 7 0.84 15.49 21.36
C ASP A 7 0.72 15.65 19.85
N LYS A 8 1.82 15.52 19.11
CA LYS A 8 1.83 15.79 17.66
C LYS A 8 0.89 14.85 16.89
N ASP A 9 0.48 13.75 17.51
CA ASP A 9 -0.51 12.81 17.01
C ASP A 9 -1.96 13.33 17.10
N SER A 10 -2.21 14.41 17.86
CA SER A 10 -3.56 14.98 18.03
C SER A 10 -3.99 15.93 16.90
N LEU A 11 -3.12 16.22 15.92
CA LEU A 11 -3.39 17.20 14.84
C LEU A 11 -3.86 16.59 13.52
N LEU A 12 -4.01 15.29 13.44
CA LEU A 12 -4.74 14.62 12.36
C LEU A 12 -5.73 13.70 13.05
N GLY A 13 -7.03 13.88 12.80
CA GLY A 13 -8.09 12.99 13.28
C GLY A 13 -7.94 11.58 12.68
N SER A 14 -6.88 10.88 13.05
CA SER A 14 -6.55 9.55 12.58
C SER A 14 -7.55 8.60 13.19
N ILE A 15 -8.56 8.23 12.40
CA ILE A 15 -9.48 7.17 12.78
C ILE A 15 -8.64 5.91 12.98
N ASN A 16 -8.53 5.47 14.23
CA ASN A 16 -7.88 4.23 14.59
C ASN A 16 -8.83 3.06 14.25
N VAL A 17 -8.47 2.26 13.24
CA VAL A 17 -9.24 1.06 12.87
C VAL A 17 -8.61 -0.16 13.52
N ASN A 18 -9.42 -0.89 14.29
CA ASN A 18 -8.99 -2.13 14.92
C ASN A 18 -9.26 -3.34 14.02
N SER A 19 -8.25 -3.73 13.25
CA SER A 19 -8.29 -4.91 12.37
C SER A 19 -7.85 -6.22 13.06
N LYS A 20 -7.64 -6.22 14.38
CA LYS A 20 -7.05 -7.34 15.13
C LYS A 20 -7.82 -8.64 14.92
N SER A 21 -9.14 -8.63 14.97
CA SER A 21 -9.94 -9.86 14.81
C SER A 21 -9.77 -10.50 13.43
N VAL A 22 -9.61 -9.69 12.39
CA VAL A 22 -9.34 -10.18 11.03
C VAL A 22 -7.93 -10.74 10.96
N LEU A 23 -6.94 -10.03 11.50
CA LEU A 23 -5.55 -10.50 11.51
C LEU A 23 -5.37 -11.79 12.31
N GLU A 24 -6.10 -11.98 13.41
CA GLU A 24 -6.11 -13.23 14.16
C GLU A 24 -6.82 -14.35 13.38
N SER A 25 -7.95 -14.07 12.70
CA SER A 25 -8.68 -15.09 11.95
C SER A 25 -7.86 -15.66 10.80
N ILE A 26 -7.11 -14.80 10.09
CA ILE A 26 -6.32 -15.24 8.94
C ILE A 26 -5.14 -16.14 9.31
N LYS A 27 -4.63 -16.09 10.55
CA LYS A 27 -3.49 -16.93 10.97
C LYS A 27 -3.76 -18.43 10.88
N SER A 28 -5.03 -18.83 10.90
CA SER A 28 -5.44 -20.24 10.76
C SER A 28 -5.33 -20.77 9.32
N PHE A 29 -5.23 -19.89 8.31
CA PHE A 29 -5.13 -20.27 6.91
C PHE A 29 -3.67 -20.42 6.47
N PRO A 30 -3.39 -21.24 5.42
CA PRO A 30 -2.04 -21.34 4.86
C PRO A 30 -1.51 -19.98 4.39
N ARG A 31 -0.23 -19.70 4.65
CA ARG A 31 0.47 -18.53 4.10
C ARG A 31 1.35 -18.94 2.94
N LYS A 32 0.96 -18.55 1.73
CA LYS A 32 1.75 -18.73 0.50
C LYS A 32 1.93 -17.39 -0.21
N HIS A 33 2.95 -17.30 -1.05
CA HIS A 33 3.07 -16.24 -2.03
C HIS A 33 2.42 -16.69 -3.34
N LEU A 34 1.42 -15.95 -3.82
CA LEU A 34 0.60 -16.32 -4.98
C LEU A 34 1.20 -15.87 -6.31
N GLY A 35 2.31 -15.13 -6.26
CA GLY A 35 2.97 -14.55 -7.42
C GLY A 35 2.82 -13.03 -7.45
N CYS A 36 2.79 -12.49 -8.67
CA CYS A 36 2.75 -11.05 -8.88
C CYS A 36 1.95 -10.65 -10.11
N TYR A 37 1.60 -9.37 -10.18
CA TYR A 37 1.12 -8.77 -11.42
C TYR A 37 1.61 -7.32 -11.58
N LEU A 38 1.66 -6.88 -12.84
CA LEU A 38 2.01 -5.52 -13.22
C LEU A 38 0.77 -4.63 -13.14
N TYR A 39 0.86 -3.58 -12.34
CA TYR A 39 -0.19 -2.61 -12.17
C TYR A 39 -0.42 -1.78 -13.43
N ASN A 40 -1.70 -1.53 -13.73
CA ASN A 40 -2.16 -0.39 -14.49
C ASN A 40 -3.47 0.12 -13.83
N PRO A 41 -3.88 1.38 -14.06
CA PRO A 41 -5.08 1.94 -13.42
C PRO A 41 -6.40 1.22 -13.71
N GLN A 42 -6.42 0.33 -14.72
CA GLN A 42 -7.58 -0.46 -15.10
C GLN A 42 -7.55 -1.89 -14.53
N THR A 43 -6.43 -2.33 -13.94
CA THR A 43 -6.33 -3.68 -13.35
C THR A 43 -6.71 -3.67 -11.88
N MET A 44 -7.62 -4.56 -11.54
CA MET A 44 -7.95 -4.90 -10.16
C MET A 44 -7.09 -6.09 -9.71
N ILE A 45 -7.01 -6.32 -8.41
CA ILE A 45 -6.39 -7.54 -7.91
C ILE A 45 -7.20 -8.73 -8.44
N PRO A 46 -6.55 -9.82 -8.89
CA PRO A 46 -7.28 -10.92 -9.49
C PRO A 46 -8.28 -11.55 -8.51
N ILE A 47 -9.55 -11.62 -8.92
CA ILE A 47 -10.67 -12.10 -8.07
C ILE A 47 -10.46 -13.49 -7.48
N TRP A 48 -9.71 -14.37 -8.16
CA TRP A 48 -9.40 -15.71 -7.67
C TRP A 48 -8.59 -15.71 -6.37
N THR A 49 -7.91 -14.60 -6.06
CA THR A 49 -7.16 -14.43 -4.80
C THR A 49 -8.07 -14.51 -3.58
N ALA A 50 -9.37 -14.22 -3.70
CA ALA A 50 -10.35 -14.32 -2.61
C ALA A 50 -10.42 -15.70 -1.95
N ASN A 51 -10.06 -16.77 -2.68
CA ASN A 51 -10.01 -18.13 -2.16
C ASN A 51 -8.74 -18.45 -1.35
N HIS A 52 -7.85 -17.47 -1.17
CA HIS A 52 -6.53 -17.65 -0.57
C HIS A 52 -6.27 -16.65 0.57
N PRO A 53 -7.13 -16.56 1.60
CA PRO A 53 -6.86 -15.70 2.76
C PRO A 53 -5.53 -16.07 3.42
N ASN A 54 -4.87 -15.09 4.04
CA ASN A 54 -3.51 -15.15 4.60
C ASN A 54 -2.37 -15.30 3.59
N CYS A 55 -2.67 -15.52 2.30
CA CYS A 55 -1.65 -15.50 1.27
C CYS A 55 -1.29 -14.06 0.88
N THR A 56 -0.17 -13.93 0.15
CA THR A 56 0.34 -12.63 -0.31
C THR A 56 0.49 -12.60 -1.82
N ILE A 57 0.33 -11.42 -2.41
CA ILE A 57 0.61 -11.16 -3.83
C ILE A 57 1.41 -9.86 -3.93
N ASP A 58 2.37 -9.82 -4.86
CA ASP A 58 3.19 -8.64 -5.10
C ASP A 58 2.64 -7.86 -6.30
N ILE A 59 2.48 -6.56 -6.13
CA ILE A 59 1.95 -5.64 -7.13
C ILE A 59 3.09 -4.74 -7.56
N TYR A 60 3.46 -4.81 -8.84
CA TYR A 60 4.56 -4.04 -9.41
C TYR A 60 3.97 -2.78 -10.02
N ILE A 61 4.31 -1.61 -9.48
CA ILE A 61 3.80 -0.31 -9.90
C ILE A 61 4.92 0.43 -10.64
N PRO A 62 4.87 0.52 -11.98
CA PRO A 62 5.76 1.38 -12.74
C PRO A 62 5.75 2.83 -12.27
N GLN A 63 6.92 3.44 -12.18
CA GLN A 63 7.10 4.85 -11.78
C GLN A 63 6.22 5.82 -12.57
N ILE A 64 5.97 5.55 -13.85
CA ILE A 64 5.11 6.41 -14.69
C ILE A 64 3.70 6.59 -14.10
N TYR A 65 3.17 5.60 -13.36
CA TYR A 65 1.85 5.71 -12.73
C TYR A 65 1.85 6.48 -11.41
N LEU A 66 3.02 6.90 -10.94
CA LEU A 66 3.21 7.65 -9.71
C LEU A 66 3.44 9.14 -9.96
N GLN A 67 3.76 9.57 -11.19
CA GLN A 67 4.11 10.96 -11.51
C GLN A 67 2.90 11.88 -11.69
N ASP A 68 1.82 11.40 -12.31
CA ASP A 68 0.61 12.21 -12.53
C ASP A 68 -0.63 11.42 -12.06
N ILE A 69 -0.75 11.32 -10.74
CA ILE A 69 -1.78 10.51 -10.11
C ILE A 69 -3.13 11.23 -10.20
N ASN A 70 -3.90 10.95 -11.24
CA ASN A 70 -5.31 11.32 -11.30
C ASN A 70 -6.17 10.30 -10.53
N LEU A 71 -6.76 10.72 -9.41
CA LEU A 71 -7.59 9.89 -8.54
C LEU A 71 -9.10 10.01 -8.77
N ASN A 72 -9.57 10.94 -9.62
CA ASN A 72 -10.98 11.33 -9.68
C ASN A 72 -11.94 10.16 -10.00
N ASP A 73 -11.47 9.20 -10.80
CA ASP A 73 -12.26 8.02 -11.20
C ASP A 73 -11.81 6.72 -10.51
N ARG A 74 -10.85 6.81 -9.58
CA ARG A 74 -10.27 5.61 -8.99
C ARG A 74 -11.16 5.03 -7.89
N LYS A 75 -11.10 3.70 -7.85
CA LYS A 75 -11.86 2.85 -6.95
C LYS A 75 -11.18 2.80 -5.58
N LEU A 76 -11.90 3.10 -4.50
CA LEU A 76 -11.34 3.00 -3.15
C LEU A 76 -12.46 2.76 -2.12
N TRP A 77 -12.43 1.61 -1.47
CA TRP A 77 -13.39 1.25 -0.43
C TRP A 77 -12.72 0.60 0.77
N GLY A 78 -13.18 0.93 1.98
CA GLY A 78 -12.61 0.43 3.22
C GLY A 78 -11.47 1.28 3.79
N THR A 79 -10.96 0.85 4.94
CA THR A 79 -9.91 1.53 5.70
C THR A 79 -9.06 0.48 6.40
N ASP A 80 -7.74 0.55 6.21
CA ASP A 80 -6.73 -0.43 6.66
C ASP A 80 -6.87 -1.83 6.05
N ILE A 81 -8.10 -2.31 5.89
CA ILE A 81 -8.45 -3.40 4.98
C ILE A 81 -9.37 -2.82 3.90
N TYR A 82 -8.91 -2.91 2.65
CA TYR A 82 -9.60 -2.40 1.47
C TYR A 82 -10.22 -3.56 0.70
N THR A 83 -11.20 -3.28 -0.16
CA THR A 83 -11.67 -4.30 -1.11
C THR A 83 -10.60 -4.57 -2.18
N ASP A 84 -10.55 -5.79 -2.69
CA ASP A 84 -9.71 -6.18 -3.84
C ASP A 84 -9.99 -5.40 -5.15
N ASP A 85 -11.18 -4.82 -5.28
CA ASP A 85 -11.56 -3.89 -6.35
C ASP A 85 -10.93 -2.49 -6.22
N SER A 86 -10.30 -2.16 -5.08
CA SER A 86 -9.69 -0.85 -4.84
C SER A 86 -8.37 -0.69 -5.59
N ASP A 87 -8.14 0.51 -6.11
CA ASP A 87 -6.91 0.90 -6.79
C ASP A 87 -5.74 0.97 -5.80
N ILE A 88 -4.67 0.22 -6.08
CA ILE A 88 -3.54 0.11 -5.14
C ILE A 88 -2.84 1.45 -4.90
N VAL A 89 -2.74 2.33 -5.91
CA VAL A 89 -2.12 3.65 -5.75
C VAL A 89 -3.01 4.55 -4.88
N SER A 90 -4.34 4.49 -5.05
CA SER A 90 -5.30 5.18 -4.19
C SER A 90 -5.20 4.69 -2.74
N ILE A 91 -5.01 3.38 -2.53
CA ILE A 91 -4.74 2.82 -1.19
C ILE A 91 -3.46 3.40 -0.61
N LEU A 92 -2.38 3.46 -1.38
CA LEU A 92 -1.12 4.02 -0.91
C LEU A 92 -1.24 5.51 -0.54
N VAL A 93 -2.04 6.28 -1.27
CA VAL A 93 -2.36 7.68 -0.92
C VAL A 93 -3.19 7.75 0.36
N HIS A 94 -4.24 6.93 0.46
CA HIS A 94 -5.10 6.88 1.64
C HIS A 94 -4.37 6.38 2.91
N LEU A 95 -3.33 5.57 2.73
CA LEU A 95 -2.42 5.16 3.81
C LEU A 95 -1.35 6.21 4.11
N GLY A 96 -1.24 7.28 3.33
CA GLY A 96 -0.23 8.34 3.49
C GLY A 96 1.17 7.93 3.04
N VAL A 97 1.32 6.76 2.41
CA VAL A 97 2.58 6.29 1.83
C VAL A 97 2.98 7.20 0.68
N ILE A 98 2.03 7.52 -0.19
CA ILE A 98 2.19 8.45 -1.30
C ILE A 98 1.47 9.74 -0.93
N ARG A 99 2.13 10.88 -1.06
CA ARG A 99 1.50 12.18 -0.82
C ARG A 99 1.34 12.93 -2.12
N LEU A 100 0.12 13.35 -2.40
CA LEU A 100 -0.16 14.26 -3.51
C LEU A 100 0.44 15.62 -3.14
N ILE A 101 1.44 16.07 -3.90
CA ILE A 101 1.97 17.42 -3.74
C ILE A 101 1.13 18.34 -4.62
N GLU A 102 0.50 19.35 -4.02
CA GLU A 102 -0.10 20.43 -4.79
C GLU A 102 1.02 21.16 -5.56
N SER A 103 0.85 21.32 -6.87
CA SER A 103 1.85 21.90 -7.78
C SER A 103 2.02 23.41 -7.58
N ASN A 104 2.53 23.82 -6.43
CA ASN A 104 2.94 25.19 -6.18
C ASN A 104 4.33 25.42 -6.80
N ASN A 105 4.35 25.89 -8.05
CA ASN A 105 5.50 26.46 -8.79
C ASN A 105 6.23 25.59 -9.84
N GLY A 106 5.54 24.73 -10.60
CA GLY A 106 6.07 24.20 -11.87
C GLY A 106 7.28 23.27 -11.75
N LYS A 107 7.53 22.69 -10.57
CA LYS A 107 8.32 21.46 -10.45
C LYS A 107 7.36 20.27 -10.52
N GLU A 108 7.73 19.25 -11.29
CA GLU A 108 6.88 18.09 -11.55
C GLU A 108 6.36 17.45 -10.25
N PRO A 109 5.09 16.98 -10.23
CA PRO A 109 4.45 16.49 -9.02
C PRO A 109 4.93 15.07 -8.71
N TYR A 110 6.20 14.90 -8.32
CA TYR A 110 6.62 13.64 -7.72
C TYR A 110 5.95 13.49 -6.36
N PRO A 111 5.31 12.36 -6.05
CA PRO A 111 4.73 12.16 -4.75
C PRO A 111 5.83 12.09 -3.70
N ASP A 112 5.74 12.92 -2.65
CA ASP A 112 6.64 12.80 -1.50
C ASP A 112 6.25 11.56 -0.72
N VAL A 113 6.93 10.45 -1.01
CA VAL A 113 6.72 9.17 -0.33
C VAL A 113 7.23 9.31 1.09
N LYS A 114 6.33 9.49 2.07
CA LYS A 114 6.72 9.56 3.48
C LYS A 114 6.47 8.22 4.20
N PRO A 115 7.39 7.81 5.10
CA PRO A 115 7.16 6.62 5.91
C PRO A 115 5.98 6.87 6.86
N VAL A 116 4.90 6.12 6.70
CA VAL A 116 3.90 5.99 7.77
C VAL A 116 4.39 4.95 8.75
N GLY A 117 4.43 5.33 10.02
CA GLY A 117 5.05 4.61 11.13
C GLY A 117 4.50 3.21 11.32
N MET A 118 5.04 2.25 10.56
CA MET A 118 5.02 0.79 10.69
C MET A 118 5.53 0.13 9.40
N LEU A 119 5.47 0.81 8.26
CA LEU A 119 6.02 0.33 6.99
C LEU A 119 7.50 0.74 6.85
N PRO A 120 8.35 -0.09 6.22
CA PRO A 120 9.78 0.19 6.06
C PRO A 120 9.99 1.55 5.36
N GLN A 121 10.99 2.31 5.82
CA GLN A 121 11.36 3.60 5.23
C GLN A 121 11.79 3.39 3.78
N ILE A 122 11.21 4.16 2.87
CA ILE A 122 11.54 4.16 1.45
C ILE A 122 12.16 5.51 1.12
N GLU A 123 13.35 5.51 0.53
CA GLU A 123 14.00 6.74 0.08
C GLU A 123 13.24 7.38 -1.10
N PRO A 124 13.24 8.72 -1.22
CA PRO A 124 12.67 9.42 -2.36
C PRO A 124 13.21 8.89 -3.69
N LEU A 125 12.34 8.90 -4.70
CA LEU A 125 12.60 8.38 -6.04
C LEU A 125 13.67 9.19 -6.76
N ASP A 126 14.51 8.51 -7.55
CA ASP A 126 15.32 9.17 -8.57
C ASP A 126 14.40 9.47 -9.77
N SER A 127 14.18 10.75 -10.06
CA SER A 127 13.23 11.18 -11.10
C SER A 127 13.62 10.69 -12.50
N ASP A 128 14.89 10.32 -12.69
CA ASP A 128 15.47 10.14 -14.01
C ASP A 128 15.34 8.70 -14.54
N ASN A 129 14.89 7.74 -13.71
CA ASN A 129 14.76 6.33 -14.11
C ASN A 129 13.33 5.80 -14.13
N LEU A 130 12.62 6.00 -15.24
CA LEU A 130 11.24 5.50 -15.43
C LEU A 130 11.08 3.95 -15.38
N MET A 131 12.18 3.19 -15.34
CA MET A 131 12.16 1.72 -15.22
C MET A 131 12.08 1.23 -13.77
N ASP A 132 12.16 2.14 -12.79
CA ASP A 132 11.98 1.76 -11.39
C ASP A 132 10.53 1.32 -11.12
N LEU A 133 10.40 0.29 -10.28
CA LEU A 133 9.12 -0.30 -9.90
C LEU A 133 8.94 -0.16 -8.39
N LEU A 134 7.83 0.46 -7.96
CA LEU A 134 7.39 0.35 -6.58
C LEU A 134 6.68 -0.99 -6.42
N ILE A 135 7.22 -1.86 -5.59
CA ILE A 135 6.62 -3.17 -5.31
C ILE A 135 5.85 -3.08 -4.00
N VAL A 136 4.56 -3.43 -4.07
CA VAL A 136 3.66 -3.48 -2.92
C VAL A 136 3.24 -4.92 -2.71
N ARG A 137 3.60 -5.49 -1.57
CA ARG A 137 3.04 -6.75 -1.10
C ARG A 137 1.77 -6.49 -0.33
N VAL A 138 0.70 -7.19 -0.72
CA VAL A 138 -0.55 -7.20 0.04
C VAL A 138 -0.81 -8.58 0.63
N VAL A 139 -1.43 -8.61 1.80
CA VAL A 139 -2.04 -9.82 2.38
C VAL A 139 -3.51 -9.87 1.95
N ILE A 140 -3.94 -11.04 1.48
CA ILE A 140 -5.35 -11.31 1.23
C ILE A 140 -6.06 -11.66 2.54
N THR A 141 -7.23 -11.07 2.76
CA THR A 141 -8.07 -11.29 3.93
C THR A 141 -9.47 -11.71 3.48
N PRO A 142 -10.25 -12.40 4.34
CA PRO A 142 -11.64 -12.72 4.06
C PRO A 142 -12.47 -11.46 3.80
N GLY A 143 -13.55 -11.62 3.03
CA GLY A 143 -14.54 -10.56 2.84
C GLY A 143 -15.14 -10.09 4.17
N LEU A 144 -15.35 -8.78 4.29
CA LEU A 144 -15.98 -8.17 5.46
C LEU A 144 -17.48 -7.96 5.22
N LYS A 145 -18.27 -7.94 6.30
CA LYS A 145 -19.69 -7.55 6.23
C LYS A 145 -19.88 -6.07 5.91
N LEU A 146 -18.89 -5.26 6.27
CA LEU A 146 -18.88 -3.82 6.06
C LEU A 146 -17.44 -3.33 5.92
N TRP A 147 -17.15 -2.69 4.79
CA TRP A 147 -15.93 -1.96 4.52
C TRP A 147 -16.15 -0.52 4.91
N LYS A 148 -15.75 -0.12 6.12
CA LYS A 148 -15.95 1.26 6.57
C LYS A 148 -14.94 2.18 5.89
N GLY A 149 -15.43 3.17 5.14
CA GLY A 149 -14.60 4.21 4.55
C GLY A 149 -14.40 5.42 5.47
N CYS A 150 -13.37 6.23 5.20
CA CYS A 150 -13.09 7.49 5.88
C CYS A 150 -12.27 8.45 4.99
N ASP A 151 -12.00 9.66 5.50
CA ASP A 151 -11.02 10.58 4.92
C ASP A 151 -9.65 10.36 5.58
N ARG A 152 -8.61 10.16 4.76
CA ARG A 152 -7.21 10.21 5.18
C ARG A 152 -6.36 10.87 4.11
N PHE A 153 -5.45 11.75 4.54
CA PHE A 153 -4.47 12.41 3.65
C PHE A 153 -5.10 13.12 2.44
N GLY A 154 -6.32 13.66 2.60
CA GLY A 154 -7.03 14.38 1.54
C GLY A 154 -7.71 13.48 0.51
N LEU A 155 -7.78 12.17 0.77
CA LEU A 155 -8.49 11.21 -0.06
C LEU A 155 -9.59 10.52 0.76
N VAL A 156 -10.79 10.44 0.20
CA VAL A 156 -11.94 9.80 0.85
C VAL A 156 -12.12 8.39 0.31
N SER A 157 -11.99 7.37 1.18
CA SER A 157 -12.42 6.01 0.87
C SER A 157 -13.92 5.84 1.11
N ARG A 158 -14.58 5.07 0.24
CA ARG A 158 -16.03 4.85 0.30
C ARG A 158 -16.36 3.72 1.26
N THR A 159 -17.56 3.79 1.85
CA THR A 159 -18.11 2.65 2.61
C THR A 159 -18.80 1.69 1.64
N TRP A 160 -18.59 0.39 1.79
CA TRP A 160 -19.27 -0.65 1.01
C TRP A 160 -19.82 -1.72 1.96
N GLY A 161 -21.06 -2.16 1.73
CA GLY A 161 -21.68 -3.27 2.45
C GLY A 161 -21.18 -4.63 1.98
N LEU A 162 -22.10 -5.58 1.78
CA LEU A 162 -21.77 -6.92 1.32
C LEU A 162 -21.13 -6.89 -0.08
N HIS A 163 -19.95 -7.50 -0.18
CA HIS A 163 -19.13 -7.64 -1.39
C HIS A 163 -18.65 -9.10 -1.46
N ASP A 164 -18.54 -9.65 -2.66
CA ASP A 164 -18.27 -11.07 -2.93
C ASP A 164 -16.78 -11.39 -3.16
N GLY A 165 -15.92 -10.36 -3.15
CA GLY A 165 -14.47 -10.52 -3.28
C GLY A 165 -13.73 -10.51 -1.93
N ALA A 166 -12.43 -10.29 -2.02
CA ALA A 166 -11.50 -10.34 -0.91
C ALA A 166 -11.31 -8.97 -0.25
N GLY A 167 -10.76 -9.00 0.96
CA GLY A 167 -10.08 -7.85 1.52
C GLY A 167 -8.60 -7.90 1.24
N ILE A 168 -7.96 -6.75 1.18
CA ILE A 168 -6.52 -6.61 1.04
C ILE A 168 -5.97 -5.65 2.08
N MET A 169 -4.78 -5.97 2.58
CA MET A 169 -4.03 -5.11 3.49
C MET A 169 -2.60 -5.01 2.99
N VAL A 170 -2.03 -3.80 2.97
CA VAL A 170 -0.62 -3.60 2.63
C VAL A 170 0.27 -4.21 3.73
N ASP A 171 1.17 -5.11 3.33
CA ASP A 171 2.11 -5.82 4.20
C ASP A 171 3.49 -5.15 4.17
N LYS A 172 3.99 -4.91 2.95
CA LYS A 172 5.35 -4.45 2.72
C LYS A 172 5.42 -3.65 1.43
N ILE A 173 6.31 -2.67 1.40
CA ILE A 173 6.58 -1.83 0.24
C ILE A 173 8.10 -1.70 0.06
N TRP A 174 8.60 -1.77 -1.18
CA TRP A 174 10.01 -1.54 -1.51
C TRP A 174 10.17 -1.14 -2.98
N TRP A 175 11.26 -0.45 -3.33
CA TRP A 175 11.62 -0.20 -4.74
C TRP A 175 12.40 -1.37 -5.33
N PHE A 176 12.17 -1.64 -6.60
CA PHE A 176 13.09 -2.33 -7.49
C PHE A 176 13.65 -1.32 -8.48
N ARG A 177 14.96 -1.27 -8.62
CA ARG A 177 15.65 -0.34 -9.51
C ARG A 177 16.45 -1.10 -10.56
N GLU A 178 16.14 -0.89 -11.84
CA GLU A 178 16.88 -1.53 -12.92
C GLU A 178 18.31 -0.98 -12.99
N GLY A 179 19.31 -1.86 -13.09
CA GLY A 179 20.73 -1.48 -13.12
C GLY A 179 21.43 -1.38 -11.76
N LEU A 180 20.69 -1.38 -10.64
CA LEU A 180 21.24 -1.48 -9.29
C LEU A 180 21.19 -2.95 -8.81
N ARG A 181 22.10 -3.79 -9.32
CA ARG A 181 22.26 -5.18 -8.81
C ARG A 181 22.71 -5.24 -7.35
N ASP A 182 23.20 -4.14 -6.79
CA ASP A 182 23.83 -4.08 -5.47
C ASP A 182 23.24 -2.97 -4.60
N TRP A 183 22.14 -3.24 -3.89
CA TRP A 183 21.77 -2.43 -2.72
C TRP A 183 21.97 -3.23 -1.43
N LYS A 184 23.05 -2.89 -0.72
CA LYS A 184 23.35 -3.32 0.65
C LYS A 184 22.60 -2.44 1.64
N ILE A 185 21.80 -3.04 2.53
CA ILE A 185 21.42 -2.39 3.79
C ILE A 185 22.44 -2.81 4.85
N ASN A 186 23.17 -1.85 5.41
CA ASN A 186 24.12 -2.05 6.51
C ASN A 186 25.22 -3.11 6.26
N GLY A 187 25.77 -3.16 5.04
CA GLY A 187 26.99 -3.92 4.76
C GLY A 187 26.85 -5.45 4.70
N ASN A 188 25.69 -6.03 5.00
CA ASN A 188 25.49 -7.48 4.99
C ASN A 188 24.55 -7.93 3.89
N TRP A 189 25.00 -8.91 3.10
CA TRP A 189 24.16 -9.67 2.20
C TRP A 189 23.13 -10.44 3.02
N ARG A 190 21.84 -10.34 2.65
CA ARG A 190 20.92 -11.42 2.99
C ARG A 190 21.09 -12.46 1.90
N ASP A 191 21.76 -13.56 2.23
CA ASP A 191 21.66 -14.78 1.44
C ASP A 191 20.18 -15.13 1.34
N ASN A 192 19.66 -15.05 0.12
CA ASN A 192 18.36 -15.61 -0.20
C ASN A 192 18.48 -17.11 0.03
N GLY A 193 17.86 -17.60 1.10
CA GLY A 193 17.71 -19.02 1.40
C GLY A 193 16.84 -19.74 0.36
N ILE A 194 17.27 -19.74 -0.90
CA ILE A 194 17.00 -20.80 -1.85
C ILE A 194 18.02 -21.88 -1.50
N VAL A 195 17.67 -22.72 -0.54
CA VAL A 195 18.26 -24.06 -0.49
C VAL A 195 17.43 -24.88 -1.46
N GLU A 196 17.91 -24.99 -2.69
CA GLU A 196 17.53 -26.12 -3.54
C GLU A 196 17.95 -27.41 -2.81
N LYS A 197 16.97 -28.30 -2.61
CA LYS A 197 17.22 -29.74 -2.50
C LYS A 197 16.48 -30.41 -3.64
#